data_AF-A0A2V5GUM6-F1
#
_entry.id   AF-A0A2V5GUM6-F1
#
_cell.length_a   1.000
_cell.length_b   1.000
_cell.length_c   1.000
_cell.angle_alpha   90.00
_cell.angle_beta   90.00
_cell.angle_gamma   90.00
#
_symmetry.space_group_name_H-M   'P 1'
#
loop_
_entity.id
_entity.type
_entity.pdbx_description
1 polymer ?
#
loop_
_entity_poly.entity_id
_entity_poly.type
_entity_poly.pdbx_seq_one_letter_code
_entity_poly.pdbx_strand_id
1 'polypeptide(L)'
;MPIPPCTLERINLNDPAQHTELHRQRTLCGWDHHPTTLAQWHAKQSEGLKNFFWIVVPSPSPKSQKNTIRAGHISLDAYSDPPDPDLARADRSILALQTFFLLPEYRSAGVGRHALQLIEEQAAREPACQCIALTALSKKYLYQAGREWRGIWARMGQPMPAFSIQEWYEKAGYVGWKEEPRYEERSVDGEVIWLWEVFMRKEVRREAL
;
A
#
# COMPACT_ATOMS: atom_id res chain seq x y z
N MET A 1 -19.15 0.44 17.13
CA MET A 1 -18.15 1.28 17.83
C MET A 1 -17.66 2.33 16.85
N PRO A 2 -17.47 3.60 17.26
CA PRO A 2 -16.88 4.59 16.38
C PRO A 2 -15.44 4.19 16.06
N ILE A 3 -15.08 4.29 14.77
CA ILE A 3 -13.74 4.02 14.25
C ILE A 3 -12.77 4.96 14.99
N PRO A 4 -11.64 4.48 15.55
CA PRO A 4 -10.63 5.39 16.08
C PRO A 4 -10.16 6.27 14.92
N PRO A 5 -10.30 7.61 14.99
CA PRO A 5 -9.92 8.47 13.87
C PRO A 5 -8.40 8.41 13.74
N CYS A 6 -7.92 7.66 12.76
CA CYS A 6 -6.54 7.79 12.35
C CYS A 6 -6.38 9.08 11.54
N THR A 7 -5.19 9.65 11.53
CA THR A 7 -4.81 10.77 10.67
C THR A 7 -3.67 10.37 9.75
N LEU A 8 -3.45 11.16 8.70
CA LEU A 8 -2.29 11.03 7.82
C LEU A 8 -1.28 12.15 8.13
N GLU A 9 -0.06 11.77 8.49
CA GLU A 9 1.07 12.70 8.68
C GLU A 9 2.12 12.45 7.61
N ARG A 10 2.61 13.50 6.91
CA ARG A 10 3.63 13.32 5.88
C ARG A 10 4.92 12.73 6.46
N ILE A 11 5.47 11.72 5.79
CA ILE A 11 6.79 11.18 6.13
C ILE A 11 7.86 12.06 5.48
N ASN A 12 8.87 12.47 6.26
CA ASN A 12 10.07 13.12 5.74
C ASN A 12 11.24 12.13 5.81
N LEU A 13 11.72 11.64 4.66
CA LEU A 13 12.86 10.71 4.63
C LEU A 13 14.22 11.37 4.83
N ASN A 14 14.28 12.72 4.83
CA ASN A 14 15.47 13.44 5.29
C ASN A 14 15.61 13.44 6.82
N ASP A 15 14.54 13.08 7.55
CA ASP A 15 14.61 12.85 8.99
C ASP A 15 15.08 11.41 9.26
N PRO A 16 16.28 11.20 9.84
CA PRO A 16 16.83 9.86 10.06
C PRO A 16 15.95 8.98 10.95
N ALA A 17 15.21 9.56 11.89
CA ALA A 17 14.32 8.79 12.77
C ALA A 17 13.10 8.28 12.00
N GLN A 18 12.57 9.07 11.07
CA GLN A 18 11.47 8.66 10.20
C GLN A 18 11.91 7.65 9.14
N HIS A 19 13.08 7.85 8.54
CA HIS A 19 13.68 6.88 7.64
C HIS A 19 13.86 5.51 8.32
N THR A 20 14.44 5.52 9.54
CA THR A 20 14.64 4.30 10.34
C THR A 20 13.33 3.61 10.67
N GLU A 21 12.31 4.36 11.08
CA GLU A 21 10.99 3.79 11.37
C GLU A 21 10.31 3.22 10.12
N LEU A 22 10.47 3.87 8.96
CA LEU A 22 9.89 3.37 7.70
C LEU A 22 10.57 2.06 7.33
N HIS A 23 11.90 2.01 7.40
CA HIS A 23 12.67 0.79 7.18
C HIS A 23 12.20 -0.34 8.09
N ARG A 24 12.05 -0.08 9.40
CA ARG A 24 11.53 -1.06 10.36
C ARG A 24 10.16 -1.62 9.93
N GLN A 25 9.22 -0.76 9.54
CA GLN A 25 7.90 -1.20 9.09
C GLN A 25 7.94 -1.94 7.75
N ARG A 26 8.82 -1.56 6.80
CA ARG A 26 9.02 -2.31 5.55
C ARG A 26 9.60 -3.70 5.81
N THR A 27 10.56 -3.82 6.73
CA THR A 27 11.10 -5.13 7.14
C THR A 27 10.01 -6.01 7.75
N LEU A 28 9.13 -5.44 8.58
CA LEU A 28 7.96 -6.17 9.12
C LEU A 28 6.92 -6.51 8.04
N CYS A 29 6.80 -5.67 7.00
CA CYS A 29 5.97 -5.97 5.84
C CYS A 29 6.52 -7.17 5.06
N GLY A 30 7.84 -7.31 4.97
CA GLY A 30 8.51 -8.36 4.21
C GLY A 30 8.69 -8.02 2.72
N TRP A 31 8.30 -6.83 2.27
CA TRP A 31 8.37 -6.39 0.88
C TRP A 31 9.13 -5.07 0.75
N ASP A 32 9.90 -4.88 -0.33
CA ASP A 32 10.61 -3.64 -0.66
C ASP A 32 11.35 -3.00 0.54
N HIS A 33 12.03 -3.83 1.32
CA HIS A 33 12.70 -3.41 2.55
C HIS A 33 14.21 -3.29 2.38
N HIS A 34 14.75 -3.52 1.18
CA HIS A 34 16.17 -3.43 0.94
C HIS A 34 16.63 -1.95 0.98
N PRO A 35 17.80 -1.62 1.56
CA PRO A 35 18.28 -0.24 1.65
C PRO A 35 18.36 0.51 0.31
N THR A 36 18.63 -0.20 -0.79
CA THR A 36 18.65 0.39 -2.13
C THR A 36 17.27 0.88 -2.57
N THR A 37 16.21 0.15 -2.23
CA THR A 37 14.82 0.54 -2.53
C THR A 37 14.45 1.78 -1.73
N LEU A 38 14.84 1.85 -0.45
CA LEU A 38 14.60 3.04 0.37
C LEU A 38 15.39 4.27 -0.12
N ALA A 39 16.62 4.09 -0.60
CA ALA A 39 17.40 5.18 -1.20
C ALA A 39 16.75 5.71 -2.49
N GLN A 40 16.21 4.83 -3.33
CA GLN A 40 15.45 5.23 -4.52
C GLN A 40 14.18 6.00 -4.12
N TRP A 41 13.46 5.53 -3.11
CA TRP A 41 12.26 6.21 -2.59
C TRP A 41 12.56 7.58 -1.98
N HIS A 42 13.70 7.73 -1.31
CA HIS A 42 14.20 9.02 -0.82
C HIS A 42 14.46 10.00 -1.98
N ALA A 43 15.11 9.55 -3.05
CA ALA A 43 15.31 10.35 -4.25
C ALA A 43 13.96 10.74 -4.90
N LYS A 44 13.03 9.81 -5.05
CA LYS A 44 11.70 10.07 -5.62
C LYS A 44 10.84 11.00 -4.76
N GLN A 45 11.00 10.98 -3.44
CA GLN A 45 10.39 11.96 -2.55
C GLN A 45 10.97 13.36 -2.80
N SER A 46 12.28 13.46 -2.99
CA SER A 46 12.97 14.73 -3.28
C SER A 46 12.57 15.31 -4.65
N GLU A 47 12.26 14.46 -5.62
CA GLU A 47 11.70 14.83 -6.93
C GLU A 47 10.20 15.22 -6.88
N GLY A 48 9.53 15.03 -5.73
CA GLY A 48 8.10 15.27 -5.61
C GLY A 48 7.20 14.22 -6.28
N LEU A 49 7.77 13.06 -6.62
CA LEU A 49 7.06 11.93 -7.24
C LEU A 49 6.53 10.93 -6.20
N LYS A 50 7.16 10.84 -5.03
CA LYS A 50 6.73 9.93 -3.96
C LYS A 50 6.17 10.68 -2.76
N ASN A 51 4.91 10.44 -2.39
CA ASN A 51 4.27 11.06 -1.23
C ASN A 51 3.88 10.01 -0.21
N PHE A 52 4.66 9.92 0.85
CA PHE A 52 4.40 9.02 1.97
C PHE A 52 3.63 9.69 3.10
N PHE A 53 2.80 8.88 3.77
CA PHE A 53 2.07 9.27 4.96
C PHE A 53 2.17 8.19 6.03
N TRP A 54 2.48 8.59 7.25
CA TRP A 54 2.21 7.79 8.44
C TRP A 54 0.71 7.70 8.66
N ILE A 55 0.22 6.50 8.96
CA ILE A 55 -1.13 6.30 9.49
C ILE A 55 -1.02 6.39 11.00
N VAL A 56 -1.57 7.44 11.58
CA VAL A 56 -1.36 7.80 12.99
C VAL A 56 -2.64 7.59 13.77
N VAL A 57 -2.58 6.85 14.88
CA VAL A 57 -3.73 6.59 15.77
C VAL A 57 -3.48 7.18 17.16
N PRO A 58 -4.52 7.51 17.94
CA PRO A 58 -4.36 7.92 19.32
C PRO A 58 -3.68 6.83 20.17
N SER A 59 -2.78 7.22 21.07
CA SER A 59 -2.22 6.30 22.06
C SER A 59 -3.27 6.02 23.15
N PRO A 60 -3.56 4.75 23.48
CA PRO A 60 -4.43 4.42 24.59
C PRO A 60 -3.74 4.62 25.96
N SER A 61 -2.44 4.88 25.99
CA SER A 61 -1.67 5.00 27.23
C SER A 61 -1.52 6.46 27.67
N PRO A 62 -2.06 6.84 28.84
CA PRO A 62 -1.83 8.18 29.40
C PRO A 62 -0.38 8.41 29.85
N LYS A 63 0.48 7.37 29.79
CA LYS A 63 1.91 7.44 30.18
C LYS A 63 2.85 7.68 28.99
N SER A 64 2.39 7.62 27.74
CA SER A 64 3.29 7.92 26.62
C SER A 64 3.41 9.43 26.44
N GLN A 65 4.65 9.95 26.43
CA GLN A 65 4.91 11.37 26.15
C GLN A 65 4.42 11.80 24.77
N LYS A 66 4.22 10.85 23.85
CA LYS A 66 3.54 11.04 22.57
C LYS A 66 2.11 10.53 22.67
N ASN A 67 1.13 11.39 22.44
CA ASN A 67 -0.30 11.04 22.46
C ASN A 67 -0.74 10.22 21.24
N THR A 68 0.20 9.84 20.36
CA THR A 68 -0.08 9.19 19.08
C THR A 68 0.90 8.07 18.78
N ILE A 69 0.46 7.12 17.95
CA ILE A 69 1.22 5.96 17.50
C ILE A 69 1.18 5.89 15.97
N ARG A 70 2.33 5.62 15.34
CA ARG A 70 2.42 5.33 13.90
C ARG A 70 2.00 3.88 13.65
N ALA A 71 0.71 3.67 13.40
CA ALA A 71 0.11 2.36 13.18
C ALA A 71 0.52 1.71 11.85
N GLY A 72 1.02 2.50 10.90
CA GLY A 72 1.43 2.02 9.59
C GLY A 72 1.85 3.16 8.67
N HIS A 73 1.90 2.88 7.39
CA HIS A 73 2.19 3.85 6.34
C HIS A 73 1.42 3.55 5.05
N ILE A 74 1.24 4.57 4.23
CA ILE A 74 0.62 4.52 2.91
C ILE A 74 1.28 5.58 2.02
N SER A 75 1.36 5.36 0.72
CA SER A 75 1.85 6.36 -0.23
C SER A 75 0.88 6.60 -1.39
N LEU A 76 0.99 7.80 -1.98
CA LEU A 76 0.24 8.24 -3.15
C LEU A 76 1.21 8.92 -4.13
N ASP A 77 1.53 8.20 -5.19
CA ASP A 77 2.74 8.44 -5.97
C ASP A 77 2.42 8.81 -7.41
N ALA A 78 3.21 9.73 -7.97
CA ALA A 78 3.18 10.13 -9.37
C ALA A 78 4.19 9.33 -10.22
N TYR A 79 4.61 8.17 -9.72
CA TYR A 79 5.48 7.22 -10.41
C TYR A 79 5.13 5.79 -9.95
N SER A 80 5.54 4.81 -10.73
CA SER A 80 5.50 3.40 -10.36
C SER A 80 6.85 2.75 -10.68
N ASP A 81 7.15 1.63 -10.04
CA ASP A 81 8.32 0.81 -10.33
C ASP A 81 7.90 -0.65 -10.52
N PRO A 82 8.17 -1.28 -11.69
CA PRO A 82 8.68 -0.64 -12.91
C PRO A 82 7.73 0.46 -13.45
N PRO A 83 8.24 1.40 -14.28
CA PRO A 83 7.43 2.45 -14.87
C PRO A 83 6.24 1.88 -15.63
N ASP A 84 5.03 2.32 -15.26
CA ASP A 84 3.78 1.92 -15.87
C ASP A 84 2.84 3.14 -15.89
N PRO A 85 2.62 3.77 -17.06
CA PRO A 85 1.79 4.96 -17.18
C PRO A 85 0.30 4.70 -16.94
N ASP A 86 -0.14 3.44 -16.83
CA ASP A 86 -1.50 3.09 -16.42
C ASP A 86 -1.65 2.99 -14.89
N LEU A 87 -0.53 2.92 -14.14
CA LEU A 87 -0.51 2.95 -12.68
C LEU A 87 -0.20 4.34 -12.12
N ALA A 88 0.73 5.07 -12.73
CA ALA A 88 1.09 6.39 -12.24
C ALA A 88 1.68 7.25 -13.36
N ARG A 89 1.42 8.57 -13.30
CA ARG A 89 1.97 9.53 -14.26
C ARG A 89 2.58 10.71 -13.55
N ALA A 90 3.72 11.19 -14.05
CA ALA A 90 4.43 12.34 -13.50
C ALA A 90 3.62 13.65 -13.58
N ASP A 91 2.68 13.74 -14.53
CA ASP A 91 1.71 14.84 -14.64
C ASP A 91 0.58 14.77 -13.59
N ARG A 92 0.59 13.73 -12.74
CA ARG A 92 -0.37 13.47 -11.66
C ARG A 92 -1.80 13.23 -12.11
N SER A 93 -2.03 12.96 -13.39
CA SER A 93 -3.35 12.58 -13.91
C SER A 93 -3.80 11.21 -13.39
N ILE A 94 -2.84 10.32 -13.11
CA ILE A 94 -3.04 9.04 -12.42
C ILE A 94 -2.04 8.97 -11.27
N LEU A 95 -2.53 8.72 -10.06
CA LEU A 95 -1.70 8.53 -8.87
C LEU A 95 -1.77 7.07 -8.40
N ALA A 96 -0.62 6.48 -8.11
CA ALA A 96 -0.53 5.13 -7.59
C ALA A 96 -0.67 5.11 -6.07
N LEU A 97 -1.61 4.34 -5.54
CA LEU A 97 -1.66 3.99 -4.13
C LEU A 97 -0.68 2.84 -3.90
N GLN A 98 0.39 3.11 -3.15
CA GLN A 98 1.47 2.15 -2.92
C GLN A 98 1.83 2.04 -1.43
N THR A 99 2.66 1.03 -1.12
CA THR A 99 3.24 0.79 0.22
C THR A 99 2.20 0.86 1.36
N PHE A 100 0.97 0.43 1.12
CA PHE A 100 -0.07 0.47 2.14
C PHE A 100 0.11 -0.68 3.12
N PHE A 101 0.61 -0.35 4.30
CA PHE A 101 0.92 -1.29 5.36
C PHE A 101 0.40 -0.81 6.70
N LEU A 102 -0.15 -1.75 7.47
CA LEU A 102 -0.46 -1.57 8.89
C LEU A 102 0.29 -2.63 9.70
N LEU A 103 0.81 -2.22 10.85
CA LEU A 103 1.30 -3.17 11.85
C LEU A 103 0.15 -4.13 12.25
N PRO A 104 0.43 -5.43 12.45
CA PRO A 104 -0.59 -6.45 12.69
C PRO A 104 -1.64 -6.07 13.73
N GLU A 105 -1.21 -5.46 14.84
CA GLU A 105 -2.04 -5.04 15.97
C GLU A 105 -3.06 -3.92 15.64
N TYR A 106 -2.89 -3.20 14.51
CA TYR A 106 -3.78 -2.13 14.07
C TYR A 106 -4.60 -2.47 12.81
N ARG A 107 -4.56 -3.74 12.36
CA ARG A 107 -5.34 -4.18 11.18
C ARG A 107 -6.83 -4.34 11.48
N SER A 108 -7.20 -4.52 12.74
CA SER A 108 -8.57 -4.54 13.23
C SER A 108 -9.07 -3.13 13.61
N ALA A 109 -10.38 -2.93 13.74
CA ALA A 109 -11.04 -1.66 14.10
C ALA A 109 -11.20 -0.60 12.98
N GLY A 110 -11.01 -0.97 11.71
CA GLY A 110 -11.37 -0.11 10.58
C GLY A 110 -10.33 0.96 10.21
N VAL A 111 -9.17 0.98 10.87
CA VAL A 111 -8.06 1.92 10.61
C VAL A 111 -7.67 1.91 9.13
N GLY A 112 -7.48 0.74 8.52
CA GLY A 112 -7.12 0.66 7.10
C GLY A 112 -8.18 1.24 6.17
N ARG A 113 -9.47 1.01 6.47
CA ARG A 113 -10.55 1.61 5.66
C ARG A 113 -10.56 3.13 5.79
N HIS A 114 -10.33 3.66 6.98
CA HIS A 114 -10.29 5.11 7.19
C HIS A 114 -9.04 5.74 6.54
N ALA A 115 -7.86 5.12 6.67
CA ALA A 115 -6.65 5.57 5.98
C ALA A 115 -6.82 5.60 4.45
N LEU A 116 -7.51 4.61 3.88
CA LEU A 116 -7.86 4.59 2.46
C LEU A 116 -8.78 5.75 2.08
N GLN A 117 -9.76 6.11 2.91
CA GLN A 117 -10.60 7.28 2.66
C GLN A 117 -9.78 8.58 2.67
N LEU A 118 -8.90 8.73 3.66
CA LEU A 118 -8.04 9.92 3.77
C LEU A 118 -7.07 10.05 2.59
N ILE A 119 -6.53 8.94 2.06
CA ILE A 119 -5.66 9.00 0.88
C ILE A 119 -6.46 9.30 -0.39
N GLU A 120 -7.70 8.82 -0.49
CA GLU A 120 -8.63 9.17 -1.56
C GLU A 120 -8.98 10.66 -1.55
N GLU A 121 -9.18 11.24 -0.36
CA GLU A 121 -9.34 12.69 -0.19
C GLU A 121 -8.08 13.47 -0.59
N GLN A 122 -6.86 12.96 -0.32
CA GLN A 122 -5.63 13.59 -0.80
C GLN A 122 -5.57 13.60 -2.33
N ALA A 123 -5.96 12.50 -2.98
CA ALA A 123 -6.02 12.43 -4.44
C ALA A 123 -7.06 13.42 -5.01
N ALA A 124 -8.21 13.58 -4.34
CA ALA A 124 -9.25 14.54 -4.74
C ALA A 124 -8.79 16.01 -4.68
N ARG A 125 -7.78 16.32 -3.86
CA ARG A 125 -7.18 17.66 -3.76
C ARG A 125 -6.14 17.95 -4.84
N GLU A 126 -5.68 16.94 -5.58
CA GLU A 126 -4.76 17.11 -6.71
C GLU A 126 -5.57 17.45 -7.98
N PRO A 127 -5.53 18.69 -8.50
CA PRO A 127 -6.41 19.13 -9.57
C PRO A 127 -6.22 18.36 -10.90
N ALA A 128 -5.04 17.79 -11.13
CA ALA A 128 -4.78 16.97 -12.31
C ALA A 128 -5.35 15.54 -12.17
N CYS A 129 -5.50 15.03 -10.94
CA CYS A 129 -5.80 13.63 -10.69
C CYS A 129 -7.22 13.26 -11.13
N GLN A 130 -7.30 12.21 -11.96
CA GLN A 130 -8.54 11.64 -12.50
C GLN A 130 -8.87 10.31 -11.85
N CYS A 131 -7.87 9.50 -11.56
CA CYS A 131 -8.04 8.22 -10.89
C CYS A 131 -6.85 7.85 -10.00
N ILE A 132 -7.15 7.06 -8.98
CA ILE A 132 -6.17 6.35 -8.17
C ILE A 132 -6.04 4.95 -8.75
N ALA A 133 -4.82 4.47 -8.95
CA ALA A 133 -4.54 3.13 -9.42
C ALA A 133 -3.68 2.37 -8.41
N LEU A 134 -3.77 1.04 -8.41
CA LEU A 134 -2.97 0.14 -7.58
C LEU A 134 -2.92 -1.25 -8.19
N THR A 135 -2.01 -2.08 -7.67
CA THR A 135 -2.02 -3.53 -7.90
C THR A 135 -2.47 -4.24 -6.62
N ALA A 136 -3.20 -5.34 -6.77
CA ALA A 136 -3.59 -6.21 -5.68
C ALA A 136 -3.44 -7.68 -6.08
N LEU A 137 -2.86 -8.50 -5.20
CA LEU A 137 -2.73 -9.94 -5.42
C LEU A 137 -4.06 -10.56 -5.83
N SER A 138 -4.02 -11.34 -6.92
CA SER A 138 -5.21 -11.97 -7.49
C SER A 138 -5.94 -12.83 -6.48
N LYS A 139 -7.27 -12.69 -6.42
CA LYS A 139 -8.14 -13.53 -5.60
C LYS A 139 -8.12 -15.01 -6.02
N LYS A 140 -7.57 -15.33 -7.20
CA LYS A 140 -7.29 -16.71 -7.61
C LYS A 140 -6.41 -17.44 -6.60
N TYR A 141 -5.49 -16.74 -5.93
CA TYR A 141 -4.64 -17.34 -4.89
C TYR A 141 -5.41 -17.80 -3.64
N LEU A 142 -6.68 -17.41 -3.46
CA LEU A 142 -7.53 -17.91 -2.38
C LEU A 142 -8.51 -18.98 -2.88
N TYR A 143 -9.05 -18.80 -4.08
CA TYR A 143 -10.22 -19.57 -4.53
C TYR A 143 -9.91 -20.62 -5.59
N GLN A 144 -8.90 -20.39 -6.44
CA GLN A 144 -8.58 -21.32 -7.53
C GLN A 144 -7.64 -22.41 -7.02
N ALA A 145 -8.08 -23.67 -7.15
CA ALA A 145 -7.25 -24.81 -6.82
C ALA A 145 -6.05 -24.97 -7.78
N GLY A 146 -5.03 -25.70 -7.34
CA GLY A 146 -3.85 -26.03 -8.14
C GLY A 146 -2.55 -25.46 -7.56
N ARG A 147 -1.44 -26.04 -8.01
CA ARG A 147 -0.08 -25.73 -7.55
C ARG A 147 0.32 -24.27 -7.76
N GLU A 148 -0.12 -23.68 -8.87
CA GLU A 148 0.23 -22.31 -9.28
C GLU A 148 -0.70 -21.24 -8.67
N TRP A 149 -1.83 -21.63 -8.07
CA TRP A 149 -2.81 -20.73 -7.48
C TRP A 149 -2.84 -20.90 -5.97
N ARG A 150 -3.90 -21.44 -5.38
CA ARG A 150 -3.97 -21.65 -3.93
C ARG A 150 -2.81 -22.47 -3.34
N GLY A 151 -2.20 -23.36 -4.13
CA GLY A 151 -1.01 -24.12 -3.73
C GLY A 151 0.27 -23.29 -3.61
N ILE A 152 0.30 -22.05 -4.10
CA ILE A 152 1.50 -21.21 -4.11
C ILE A 152 2.00 -20.88 -2.70
N TRP A 153 1.09 -20.72 -1.74
CA TRP A 153 1.43 -20.34 -0.37
C TRP A 153 2.34 -21.35 0.30
N ALA A 154 2.04 -22.65 0.14
CA ALA A 154 2.89 -23.72 0.63
C ALA A 154 4.26 -23.72 -0.06
N ARG A 155 4.32 -23.43 -1.37
CA ARG A 155 5.57 -23.32 -2.12
C ARG A 155 6.43 -22.14 -1.67
N MET A 156 5.83 -21.04 -1.22
CA MET A 156 6.56 -19.89 -0.67
C MET A 156 6.86 -20.03 0.82
N GLY A 157 6.43 -21.13 1.48
CA GLY A 157 6.55 -21.29 2.93
C GLY A 157 5.75 -20.26 3.72
N GLN A 158 4.72 -19.68 3.10
CA GLN A 158 3.90 -18.61 3.65
C GLN A 158 2.53 -19.16 4.05
N PRO A 159 1.92 -18.66 5.14
CA PRO A 159 0.54 -18.99 5.44
C PRO A 159 -0.39 -18.41 4.37
N MET A 160 -1.45 -19.15 4.03
CA MET A 160 -2.49 -18.63 3.16
C MET A 160 -3.15 -17.40 3.82
N PRO A 161 -3.35 -16.29 3.09
CA PRO A 161 -4.03 -15.11 3.62
C PRO A 161 -5.46 -15.43 4.07
N ALA A 162 -5.91 -14.74 5.12
CA ALA A 162 -7.26 -14.91 5.66
C ALA A 162 -8.35 -14.30 4.76
N PHE A 163 -8.00 -13.38 3.86
CA PHE A 163 -8.92 -12.70 2.96
C PHE A 163 -8.21 -12.25 1.69
N SER A 164 -8.98 -11.96 0.64
CA SER A 164 -8.46 -11.41 -0.62
C SER A 164 -8.29 -9.89 -0.52
N ILE A 165 -7.07 -9.41 -0.74
CA ILE A 165 -6.80 -7.97 -0.81
C ILE A 165 -7.48 -7.33 -2.03
N GLN A 166 -7.56 -8.04 -3.16
CA GLN A 166 -8.34 -7.61 -4.32
C GLN A 166 -9.80 -7.34 -3.93
N GLU A 167 -10.48 -8.30 -3.29
CA GLU A 167 -11.88 -8.11 -2.88
C GLU A 167 -12.06 -6.99 -1.84
N TRP A 168 -11.05 -6.74 -1.01
CA TRP A 168 -11.06 -5.63 -0.07
C TRP A 168 -11.10 -4.27 -0.79
N TYR A 169 -10.30 -4.12 -1.85
CA TYR A 169 -10.33 -2.94 -2.72
C TYR A 169 -11.60 -2.88 -3.59
N GLU A 170 -12.11 -4.02 -4.09
CA GLU A 170 -13.40 -4.08 -4.81
C GLU A 170 -14.53 -3.52 -3.92
N LYS A 171 -14.57 -3.91 -2.64
CA LYS A 171 -15.51 -3.37 -1.64
C LYS A 171 -15.31 -1.88 -1.33
N ALA A 172 -14.13 -1.33 -1.62
CA ALA A 172 -13.86 0.10 -1.52
C ALA A 172 -14.21 0.87 -2.82
N GLY A 173 -14.66 0.17 -3.86
CA GLY A 173 -15.08 0.75 -5.13
C GLY A 173 -14.00 0.79 -6.21
N TYR A 174 -12.86 0.12 -6.01
CA TYR A 174 -11.88 -0.07 -7.06
C TYR A 174 -12.33 -1.16 -8.04
N VAL A 175 -12.05 -0.96 -9.32
CA VAL A 175 -12.41 -1.90 -10.39
C VAL A 175 -11.13 -2.41 -11.04
N GLY A 176 -11.00 -3.74 -11.11
CA GLY A 176 -9.91 -4.40 -11.83
C GLY A 176 -10.09 -4.25 -13.35
N TRP A 177 -9.03 -3.90 -14.08
CA TRP A 177 -9.08 -3.75 -15.54
C TRP A 177 -8.11 -4.64 -16.32
N LYS A 178 -7.01 -5.08 -15.68
CA LYS A 178 -6.09 -6.08 -16.21
C LYS A 178 -5.55 -6.97 -15.08
N GLU A 179 -5.03 -8.13 -15.44
CA GLU A 179 -4.38 -9.06 -14.52
C GLU A 179 -3.17 -9.69 -15.22
N GLU A 180 -1.99 -9.57 -14.60
CA GLU A 180 -0.71 -10.02 -15.19
C GLU A 180 0.33 -10.35 -14.10
N PRO A 181 1.34 -11.20 -14.40
CA PRO A 181 2.46 -11.40 -13.50
C PRO A 181 3.25 -10.10 -13.29
N ARG A 182 3.53 -9.74 -12.03
CA ARG A 182 4.18 -8.46 -11.68
C ARG A 182 5.37 -8.59 -10.77
N TYR A 183 5.29 -9.40 -9.72
CA TYR A 183 6.34 -9.51 -8.71
C TYR A 183 7.02 -10.88 -8.75
N GLU A 184 8.34 -10.87 -8.73
CA GLU A 184 9.16 -12.08 -8.62
C GLU A 184 9.32 -12.47 -7.15
N GLU A 185 9.02 -13.72 -6.83
CA GLU A 185 9.26 -14.33 -5.54
C GLU A 185 10.07 -15.63 -5.70
N ARG A 186 10.61 -16.12 -4.58
CA ARG A 186 11.30 -17.42 -4.55
C ARG A 186 10.52 -18.43 -3.73
N SER A 187 10.38 -19.62 -4.28
CA SER A 187 9.87 -20.76 -3.53
C SER A 187 10.87 -21.20 -2.45
N VAL A 188 10.42 -22.03 -1.51
CA VAL A 188 11.28 -22.68 -0.51
C VAL A 188 12.41 -23.51 -1.13
N ASP A 189 12.20 -23.99 -2.35
CA ASP A 189 13.17 -24.78 -3.12
C ASP A 189 14.03 -23.92 -4.08
N GLY A 190 13.84 -22.59 -4.06
CA GLY A 190 14.59 -21.63 -4.88
C GLY A 190 14.04 -21.40 -6.29
N GLU A 191 12.89 -22.00 -6.64
CA GLU A 191 12.19 -21.78 -7.92
C GLU A 191 11.69 -20.34 -8.00
N VAL A 192 11.80 -19.73 -9.19
CA VAL A 192 11.24 -18.41 -9.45
C VAL A 192 9.73 -18.51 -9.60
N ILE A 193 8.99 -17.72 -8.82
CA ILE A 193 7.54 -17.59 -8.85
C ILE A 193 7.19 -16.18 -9.33
N TRP A 194 6.31 -16.08 -10.31
CA TRP A 194 5.71 -14.80 -10.69
C TRP A 194 4.33 -14.66 -10.08
N LEU A 195 4.16 -13.66 -9.22
CA LEU A 195 2.89 -13.36 -8.61
C LEU A 195 2.00 -12.54 -9.55
N TRP A 196 0.78 -13.03 -9.72
CA TRP A 196 -0.26 -12.40 -10.53
C TRP A 196 -0.97 -11.31 -9.73
N GLU A 197 -0.91 -10.10 -10.26
CA GLU A 197 -1.56 -8.93 -9.71
C GLU A 197 -2.73 -8.53 -10.59
N VAL A 198 -3.83 -8.15 -9.95
CA VAL A 198 -4.92 -7.42 -10.62
C VAL A 198 -4.62 -5.94 -10.48
N PHE A 199 -4.62 -5.25 -11.60
CA PHE A 199 -4.49 -3.81 -11.66
C PHE A 199 -5.88 -3.20 -11.48
N MET A 200 -6.01 -2.35 -10.48
CA MET A 200 -7.29 -1.84 -10.00
C MET A 200 -7.28 -0.33 -9.89
N ARG A 201 -8.34 0.33 -10.36
CA ARG A 201 -8.45 1.79 -10.35
C ARG A 201 -9.78 2.25 -9.78
N LYS A 202 -9.78 3.46 -9.25
CA LYS A 202 -10.97 4.16 -8.78
C LYS A 202 -10.92 5.59 -9.27
N GLU A 203 -11.99 6.03 -9.92
CA GLU A 203 -12.14 7.43 -10.31
C GLU A 203 -12.20 8.33 -9.09
N VAL A 204 -11.51 9.46 -9.17
CA VAL A 204 -11.52 10.47 -8.11
C VAL A 204 -12.82 11.25 -8.21
N ARG A 205 -13.68 11.11 -7.20
CA ARG A 205 -14.90 11.91 -7.09
C ARG A 205 -14.56 13.26 -6.47
N ARG A 206 -14.75 14.32 -7.24
CA ARG A 206 -14.77 15.68 -6.70
C ARG A 206 -16.20 15.94 -6.27
N GLU A 207 -16.46 15.96 -4.97
CA GLU A 207 -17.69 16.61 -4.50
C GLU A 207 -17.62 18.06 -4.99
N ALA A 208 -18.71 18.56 -5.57
CA ALA A 208 -18.79 19.95 -5.98
C ALA A 208 -18.59 20.80 -4.72
N LEU A 209 -17.40 21.39 -4.58
CA LEU A 209 -17.07 22.37 -3.54
C LEU A 209 -18.08 23.53 -3.56
#